data_AF-A0A2E6I8I8-F1
#
_entry.id   AF-A0A2E6I8I8-F1
#
_cell.length_a   1.000
_cell.length_b   1.000
_cell.length_c   1.000
_cell.angle_alpha   90.00
_cell.angle_beta   90.00
_cell.angle_gamma   90.00
#
_symmetry.space_group_name_H-M   'P 1'
#
loop_
_entity.id
_entity.type
_entity.pdbx_description
1 polymer ?
#
loop_
_entity_poly.entity_id
_entity_poly.type
_entity_poly.pdbx_seq_one_letter_code
_entity_poly.pdbx_strand_id
1 'polypeptide(L)'
;MSEETTNQSTLDDFLNEVENQVSSHRETYGTGEIVDRETLKAERDQLYEGYILEGYSHDVQGQYGKNTAVRLTAPDGAKVTLWVNGFEEEHFKTFVATRVEQAGYQLPVKVSFLRTQRTAEKTGRTYNKIQFRLDAAGEDVQFELESL
;
A
#
# COMPACT_ATOMS: atom_id res chain seq x y z
N MET A 1 52.08 -3.51 18.35
CA MET A 1 51.78 -2.30 17.56
C MET A 1 50.95 -2.75 16.38
N SER A 2 49.75 -2.20 16.32
CA SER A 2 48.68 -2.48 15.36
C SER A 2 49.05 -2.02 13.95
N GLU A 3 48.45 -2.64 12.94
CA GLU A 3 47.59 -1.95 11.98
C GLU A 3 46.96 -2.97 11.00
N GLU A 4 45.66 -3.19 11.19
CA GLU A 4 44.76 -3.86 10.26
C GLU A 4 44.50 -2.93 9.07
N THR A 5 44.89 -3.34 7.87
CA THR A 5 44.42 -2.71 6.62
C THR A 5 43.42 -3.65 5.96
N THR A 6 42.13 -3.34 6.02
CA THR A 6 41.07 -4.08 5.32
C THR A 6 40.26 -3.14 4.45
N ASN A 7 40.43 -3.28 3.13
CA ASN A 7 39.53 -2.93 2.01
C ASN A 7 38.59 -1.72 2.19
N GLN A 8 39.10 -0.52 1.86
CA GLN A 8 38.31 0.71 1.69
C GLN A 8 37.92 0.95 0.23
N SER A 9 37.25 -0.02 -0.40
CA SER A 9 36.65 0.14 -1.75
C SER A 9 35.22 -0.38 -1.82
N THR A 10 34.55 -0.50 -0.66
CA THR A 10 33.24 -1.18 -0.60
C THR A 10 32.16 -0.35 0.08
N LEU A 11 32.50 0.67 0.88
CA LEU A 11 31.49 1.47 1.58
C LEU A 11 30.86 2.49 0.65
N ASP A 12 31.66 3.25 -0.09
CA ASP A 12 31.15 4.29 -1.00
C ASP A 12 30.45 3.68 -2.23
N ASP A 13 30.96 2.56 -2.74
CA ASP A 13 30.29 1.81 -3.82
C ASP A 13 28.98 1.19 -3.33
N PHE A 14 28.94 0.65 -2.11
CA PHE A 14 27.70 0.17 -1.49
C PHE A 14 26.70 1.29 -1.22
N LEU A 15 27.16 2.44 -0.73
CA LEU A 15 26.31 3.62 -0.51
C LEU A 15 25.76 4.16 -1.83
N ASN A 16 26.57 4.20 -2.90
CA ASN A 16 26.10 4.56 -4.24
C ASN A 16 25.12 3.53 -4.80
N GLU A 17 25.33 2.24 -4.58
CA GLU A 17 24.40 1.18 -5.01
C GLU A 17 23.07 1.27 -4.25
N VAL A 18 23.12 1.56 -2.94
CA VAL A 18 21.94 1.84 -2.11
C VAL A 18 21.24 3.12 -2.57
N GLU A 19 21.96 4.19 -2.87
CA GLU A 19 21.40 5.45 -3.35
C GLU A 19 20.76 5.28 -4.74
N ASN A 20 21.37 4.49 -5.63
CA ASN A 20 20.80 4.11 -6.92
C ASN A 20 19.56 3.20 -6.78
N GLN A 21 19.54 2.28 -5.80
CA GLN A 21 18.36 1.47 -5.48
C GLN A 21 17.23 2.31 -4.88
N VAL A 22 17.55 3.28 -4.02
CA VAL A 22 16.58 4.24 -3.45
C VAL A 22 16.05 5.18 -4.52
N SER A 23 16.87 5.58 -5.49
CA SER A 23 16.48 6.49 -6.58
C SER A 23 15.56 5.79 -7.59
N SER A 24 15.89 4.54 -7.98
CA SER A 24 14.99 3.72 -8.80
C SER A 24 13.70 3.34 -8.07
N HIS A 25 13.75 3.09 -6.75
CA HIS A 25 12.56 2.95 -5.92
C HIS A 25 11.77 4.26 -5.78
N ARG A 26 12.40 5.44 -5.76
CA ARG A 26 11.70 6.74 -5.72
C ARG A 26 10.99 7.08 -7.03
N GLU A 27 11.50 6.63 -8.16
CA GLU A 27 10.81 6.74 -9.45
C GLU A 27 9.62 5.76 -9.54
N THR A 28 9.72 4.58 -8.93
CA THR A 28 8.62 3.59 -8.90
C THR A 28 7.56 3.93 -7.83
N TYR A 29 8.00 4.49 -6.69
CA TYR A 29 7.18 4.95 -5.59
C TYR A 29 7.35 6.46 -5.46
N GLY A 30 6.55 7.19 -6.25
CA GLY A 30 6.62 8.63 -6.45
C GLY A 30 7.18 9.43 -5.27
N THR A 31 8.13 10.31 -5.62
CA THR A 31 8.71 11.34 -4.77
C THR A 31 7.68 11.90 -3.80
N GLY A 32 8.05 11.95 -2.52
CA GLY A 32 7.21 12.43 -1.42
C GLY A 32 6.86 13.91 -1.52
N GLU A 33 6.17 14.33 -2.57
CA GLU A 33 5.19 15.40 -2.44
C GLU A 33 4.24 14.97 -1.33
N ILE A 34 4.11 15.82 -0.32
CA ILE A 34 3.06 15.71 0.67
C ILE A 34 1.78 16.05 -0.08
N VAL A 35 1.28 15.09 -0.84
CA VAL A 35 -0.05 15.17 -1.43
C VAL A 35 -1.00 15.14 -0.24
N ASP A 36 -1.73 16.23 -0.03
CA ASP A 36 -2.80 16.30 0.95
C ASP A 36 -3.80 15.20 0.60
N ARG A 37 -3.78 14.12 1.38
CA ARG A 37 -4.68 12.97 1.22
C ARG A 37 -5.73 13.03 2.30
N GLU A 38 -6.99 13.15 1.90
CA GLU A 38 -8.09 13.08 2.86
C GLU A 38 -8.22 11.66 3.42
N THR A 39 -8.58 11.52 4.69
CA THR A 39 -8.83 10.20 5.26
C THR A 39 -10.18 9.66 4.79
N LEU A 40 -10.17 8.55 4.06
CA LEU A 40 -11.40 7.88 3.63
C LEU A 40 -12.04 7.13 4.80
N LYS A 41 -13.19 7.63 5.27
CA LYS A 41 -14.04 6.94 6.24
C LYS A 41 -14.97 5.98 5.53
N ALA A 42 -14.43 4.84 5.11
CA ALA A 42 -15.22 3.81 4.45
C ALA A 42 -16.31 3.25 5.38
N GLU A 43 -17.57 3.40 4.98
CA GLU A 43 -18.74 2.87 5.66
C GLU A 43 -18.81 1.35 5.54
N ARG A 44 -19.50 0.73 6.49
CA ARG A 44 -19.73 -0.72 6.47
C ARG A 44 -20.83 -1.05 5.48
N ASP A 45 -20.68 -2.19 4.82
CA ASP A 45 -21.59 -2.76 3.85
C ASP A 45 -21.84 -1.85 2.63
N GLN A 46 -20.97 -0.86 2.43
CA GLN A 46 -20.91 -0.02 1.22
C GLN A 46 -19.79 -0.51 0.30
N LEU A 47 -20.13 -0.66 -0.99
CA LEU A 47 -19.18 -1.00 -2.04
C LEU A 47 -18.56 0.29 -2.59
N TYR A 48 -17.22 0.33 -2.60
CA TYR A 48 -16.41 1.39 -3.17
C TYR A 48 -15.75 0.85 -4.43
N GLU A 49 -16.20 1.32 -5.60
CA GLU A 49 -15.77 0.80 -6.90
C GLU A 49 -14.85 1.76 -7.65
N GLY A 50 -13.93 1.20 -8.44
CA GLY A 50 -13.10 1.97 -9.37
C GLY A 50 -12.00 2.81 -8.71
N TYR A 51 -11.62 2.52 -7.47
CA TYR A 51 -10.50 3.19 -6.81
C TYR A 51 -9.18 2.69 -7.37
N ILE A 52 -8.17 3.55 -7.47
CA ILE A 52 -6.82 3.16 -7.89
C ILE A 52 -5.94 3.06 -6.65
N LEU A 53 -5.43 1.87 -6.37
CA LEU A 53 -4.44 1.61 -5.32
C LEU A 53 -3.05 2.01 -5.82
N GLU A 54 -2.53 3.12 -5.29
CA GLU A 54 -1.22 3.66 -5.66
C GLU A 54 -0.09 3.09 -4.81
N GLY A 55 -0.36 2.77 -3.54
CA GLY A 55 0.68 2.37 -2.61
C GLY A 55 0.16 2.17 -1.20
N TYR A 56 1.02 1.68 -0.33
CA TYR A 56 0.70 1.54 1.08
C TYR A 56 1.94 1.67 1.97
N SER A 57 1.73 2.00 3.24
CA SER A 57 2.79 2.06 4.25
C SER A 57 2.32 1.30 5.49
N HIS A 58 3.09 0.28 5.86
CA HIS A 58 2.84 -0.53 7.05
C HIS A 58 3.54 0.07 8.27
N ASP A 59 3.20 -0.44 9.47
CA ASP A 59 3.83 -0.06 10.74
C ASP A 59 3.74 1.43 11.10
N VAL A 60 2.73 2.14 10.58
CA VAL A 60 2.48 3.53 10.96
C VAL A 60 1.95 3.56 12.40
N GLN A 61 2.73 4.16 13.30
CA GLN A 61 2.39 4.20 14.72
C GLN A 61 1.27 5.20 14.98
N GLY A 62 0.06 4.69 15.22
CA GLY A 62 -1.10 5.49 15.61
C GLY A 62 -1.34 5.47 17.13
N GLN A 63 -2.23 6.36 17.58
CA GLN A 63 -2.62 6.47 19.00
C GLN A 63 -3.23 5.18 19.58
N TYR A 64 -3.77 4.31 18.73
CA TYR A 64 -4.48 3.08 19.12
C TYR A 64 -3.78 1.80 18.65
N GLY A 65 -2.54 1.90 18.17
CA GLY A 65 -1.75 0.76 17.68
C GLY A 65 -1.12 1.00 16.32
N LYS A 66 -0.51 -0.05 15.77
CA LYS A 66 0.05 -0.05 14.41
C LYS A 66 -1.08 -0.03 13.40
N ASN A 67 -1.00 0.89 12.45
CA ASN A 67 -1.94 0.99 11.33
C ASN A 67 -1.17 0.87 10.02
N THR A 68 -1.89 0.47 8.97
CA THR A 68 -1.42 0.54 7.59
C THR A 68 -2.18 1.65 6.86
N ALA A 69 -1.44 2.58 6.28
CA ALA A 69 -1.98 3.64 5.43
C ALA A 69 -2.04 3.13 3.99
N VAL A 70 -3.23 2.93 3.45
CA VAL A 70 -3.46 2.53 2.06
C VAL A 70 -3.79 3.78 1.25
N ARG A 71 -2.96 4.10 0.26
CA ARG A 71 -3.09 5.30 -0.59
C ARG A 71 -3.91 4.94 -1.81
N LEU A 72 -5.06 5.60 -1.96
CA LEU A 72 -6.01 5.37 -3.04
C LEU A 72 -6.28 6.68 -3.78
N THR A 73 -6.55 6.59 -5.07
CA THR A 73 -7.21 7.65 -5.85
C THR A 73 -8.66 7.22 -6.09
N ALA A 74 -9.61 8.08 -5.75
CA ALA A 74 -11.02 7.87 -6.03
C ALA A 74 -11.32 8.04 -7.54
N PRO A 75 -12.44 7.51 -8.04
CA PRO A 75 -12.80 7.61 -9.47
C PRO A 75 -12.96 9.06 -9.98
N ASP A 76 -13.17 10.02 -9.07
CA ASP A 76 -13.25 11.45 -9.35
C ASP A 76 -11.89 12.16 -9.30
N GLY A 77 -10.79 11.41 -9.11
CA GLY A 77 -9.43 11.93 -8.99
C GLY A 77 -9.02 12.30 -7.56
N ALA A 78 -9.93 12.25 -6.58
CA ALA A 78 -9.59 12.64 -5.20
C ALA A 78 -8.58 11.67 -4.57
N LYS A 79 -7.46 12.20 -4.07
CA LYS A 79 -6.42 11.43 -3.39
C LYS A 79 -6.83 11.18 -1.94
N VAL A 80 -7.01 9.92 -1.57
CA VAL A 80 -7.48 9.54 -0.23
C VAL A 80 -6.59 8.49 0.43
N THR A 81 -6.58 8.47 1.76
CA THR A 81 -5.92 7.45 2.56
C THR A 81 -6.95 6.62 3.31
N LEU A 82 -6.97 5.32 3.03
CA LEU A 82 -7.74 4.35 3.79
C LEU A 82 -6.85 3.74 4.88
N TRP A 83 -7.21 3.97 6.14
CA TRP A 83 -6.51 3.38 7.28
C TRP A 83 -7.07 2.01 7.62
N VAL A 84 -6.25 0.98 7.55
CA VAL A 84 -6.59 -0.39 7.96
C VAL A 84 -5.74 -0.83 9.13
N ASN A 85 -6.29 -1.65 10.03
CA ASN A 85 -5.59 -2.18 11.19
C ASN A 85 -6.11 -3.55 11.61
N GLY A 86 -5.34 -4.25 12.46
CA GLY A 86 -5.70 -5.58 12.97
C GLY A 86 -6.01 -6.57 11.84
N PHE A 87 -7.19 -7.20 11.88
CA PHE A 87 -7.62 -8.15 10.86
C PHE A 87 -7.76 -7.53 9.46
N GLU A 88 -8.11 -6.25 9.35
CA GLU A 88 -8.22 -5.60 8.04
C GLU A 88 -6.85 -5.45 7.36
N GLU A 89 -5.81 -5.20 8.15
CA GLU A 89 -4.43 -5.14 7.65
C GLU A 89 -3.99 -6.49 7.11
N GLU A 90 -4.27 -7.59 7.82
CA GLU A 90 -3.96 -8.95 7.36
C GLU A 90 -4.68 -9.30 6.05
N HIS A 91 -5.95 -8.89 5.92
CA HIS A 91 -6.71 -9.09 4.69
C HIS A 91 -6.16 -8.27 3.52
N PHE A 92 -5.76 -7.02 3.77
CA PHE A 92 -5.13 -6.18 2.75
C PHE A 92 -3.77 -6.75 2.30
N LYS A 93 -2.90 -7.14 3.25
CA LYS A 93 -1.61 -7.78 2.95
C LYS A 93 -1.79 -9.06 2.13
N THR A 94 -2.78 -9.88 2.49
CA THR A 94 -3.11 -11.09 1.75
C THR A 94 -3.58 -10.76 0.33
N PHE A 95 -4.40 -9.71 0.16
CA PHE A 95 -4.82 -9.26 -1.16
C PHE A 95 -3.63 -8.83 -2.02
N VAL A 96 -2.75 -7.97 -1.52
CA VAL A 96 -1.57 -7.52 -2.29
C VAL A 96 -0.68 -8.71 -2.66
N ALA A 97 -0.32 -9.55 -1.69
CA ALA A 97 0.56 -10.69 -1.94
C ALA A 97 -0.04 -11.68 -2.95
N THR A 98 -1.34 -11.97 -2.89
CA THR A 98 -1.96 -13.04 -3.70
C THR A 98 -2.55 -12.55 -5.02
N ARG A 99 -3.13 -11.35 -5.06
CA ARG A 99 -3.86 -10.84 -6.23
C ARG A 99 -3.05 -9.85 -7.04
N VAL A 100 -2.04 -9.21 -6.46
CA VAL A 100 -1.18 -8.27 -7.16
C VAL A 100 0.17 -8.93 -7.44
N GLU A 101 0.95 -9.24 -6.40
CA GLU A 101 2.33 -9.72 -6.53
C GLU A 101 2.41 -11.12 -7.15
N GLN A 102 1.68 -12.10 -6.62
CA GLN A 102 1.65 -13.47 -7.18
C GLN A 102 1.08 -13.52 -8.60
N ALA A 103 0.24 -12.55 -8.97
CA ALA A 103 -0.30 -12.43 -10.33
C ALA A 103 0.67 -11.72 -11.29
N GLY A 104 1.81 -11.22 -10.80
CA GLY A 104 2.82 -10.52 -11.60
C GLY A 104 2.48 -9.06 -11.89
N TYR A 105 1.48 -8.48 -11.23
CA TYR A 105 1.12 -7.07 -11.39
C TYR A 105 1.93 -6.19 -10.44
N GLN A 106 2.09 -4.93 -10.84
CA GLN A 106 2.69 -3.88 -10.03
C GLN A 106 1.64 -2.79 -9.77
N LEU A 107 1.83 -2.03 -8.68
CA LEU A 107 1.04 -0.83 -8.43
C LEU A 107 1.44 0.26 -9.45
N PRO A 108 0.51 1.13 -9.89
CA PRO A 108 -0.87 1.24 -9.44
C PRO A 108 -1.82 0.19 -10.03
N VAL A 109 -2.84 -0.23 -9.27
CA VAL A 109 -3.89 -1.16 -9.72
C VAL A 109 -5.30 -0.66 -9.39
N LYS A 110 -6.28 -0.94 -10.24
CA LYS A 110 -7.68 -0.57 -10.02
C LYS A 110 -8.38 -1.63 -9.17
N VAL A 111 -9.05 -1.18 -8.12
CA VAL A 111 -9.66 -2.02 -7.11
C VAL A 111 -11.06 -1.56 -6.74
N SER A 112 -11.86 -2.54 -6.35
CA SER A 112 -13.11 -2.32 -5.64
C SER A 112 -12.99 -2.94 -4.26
N PHE A 113 -13.52 -2.29 -3.24
CA PHE A 113 -13.46 -2.81 -1.88
C PHE A 113 -14.71 -2.50 -1.08
N LEU A 114 -14.90 -3.26 0.00
CA LEU A 114 -15.98 -3.07 0.95
C LEU A 114 -15.52 -3.47 2.35
N ARG A 115 -16.08 -2.82 3.37
CA ARG A 115 -15.91 -3.20 4.77
C ARG A 115 -17.16 -3.90 5.27
N THR A 116 -17.00 -5.04 5.93
CA THR A 116 -18.10 -5.78 6.57
C THR A 116 -17.76 -6.06 8.02
N GLN A 117 -18.77 -6.40 8.82
CA GLN A 117 -18.58 -6.98 10.14
C GLN A 117 -18.95 -8.46 10.09
N ARG A 118 -18.06 -9.32 10.58
CA ARG A 118 -18.31 -10.77 10.65
C ARG A 118 -18.20 -11.26 12.07
N THR A 119 -19.06 -12.20 12.42
CA THR A 119 -18.99 -12.93 13.69
C THR A 119 -18.21 -14.20 13.46
N ALA A 120 -17.14 -14.41 14.23
CA ALA A 120 -16.38 -15.65 14.18
C ALA A 120 -17.22 -16.79 14.77
N GLU A 121 -17.55 -17.79 13.94
CA GLU A 121 -18.40 -18.94 14.34
C GLU A 121 -17.84 -19.69 15.56
N LYS A 122 -16.51 -19.74 15.69
CA LYS A 122 -15.82 -20.46 16.78
C LYS A 122 -15.81 -19.73 18.12
N THR A 123 -15.84 -18.39 18.13
CA THR A 123 -15.63 -17.59 19.35
C THR A 123 -16.79 -16.65 19.68
N GLY A 124 -17.75 -16.49 18.76
CA GLY A 124 -18.84 -15.53 18.88
C GLY A 124 -18.41 -14.06 18.82
N ARG A 125 -17.12 -13.77 18.63
CA ARG A 125 -16.61 -12.40 18.58
C ARG A 125 -16.80 -11.79 17.20
N THR A 126 -17.22 -10.53 17.17
CA THR A 126 -17.30 -9.77 15.93
C THR A 126 -15.95 -9.13 15.59
N TYR A 127 -15.56 -9.18 14.33
CA TYR A 127 -14.37 -8.50 13.82
C TYR A 127 -14.70 -7.72 12.54
N ASN A 128 -13.91 -6.67 12.28
CA ASN A 128 -13.99 -5.93 11.03
C ASN A 128 -13.27 -6.72 9.94
N LYS A 129 -13.90 -6.83 8.77
CA LYS A 129 -13.36 -7.51 7.61
C LYS A 129 -13.42 -6.58 6.42
N ILE A 130 -12.26 -6.29 5.83
CA ILE A 130 -12.17 -5.63 4.53
C ILE A 130 -11.95 -6.66 3.43
N GLN A 131 -12.55 -6.44 2.27
CA GLN A 131 -12.35 -7.27 1.09
C GLN A 131 -12.03 -6.38 -0.09
N PHE A 132 -10.96 -6.73 -0.80
CA PHE A 132 -10.54 -6.08 -2.04
C PHE A 132 -10.74 -7.03 -3.22
N ARG A 133 -11.18 -6.48 -4.34
CA ARG A 133 -11.24 -7.11 -5.65
C ARG A 133 -10.32 -6.31 -6.57
N LEU A 134 -9.47 -7.01 -7.30
CA LEU A 134 -8.69 -6.44 -8.38
C LEU A 134 -9.60 -6.33 -9.61
N ASP A 135 -9.80 -5.12 -10.12
CA ASP A 135 -10.63 -4.85 -11.29
C ASP A 135 -9.79 -4.70 -12.56
N ALA A 136 -8.64 -4.01 -12.47
CA ALA A 136 -7.69 -3.83 -13.58
C ALA A 136 -6.27 -3.60 -13.05
N ALA A 137 -5.26 -3.82 -13.90
CA ALA A 137 -3.85 -3.60 -13.60
C ALA A 137 -3.06 -3.31 -14.89
N GLY A 138 -1.85 -2.77 -14.76
CA GLY A 138 -0.96 -2.50 -15.89
C GLY A 138 -1.05 -1.07 -16.42
N GLU A 139 -0.51 -0.85 -17.62
CA GLU A 139 -0.35 0.48 -18.23
C GLU A 139 -1.66 1.26 -18.34
N ASP A 140 -2.78 0.58 -18.61
CA ASP A 140 -4.10 1.21 -18.71
C ASP A 140 -4.50 1.95 -17.42
N VAL A 141 -4.18 1.36 -16.25
CA VAL A 141 -4.48 1.97 -14.95
C VAL A 141 -3.56 3.15 -14.67
N GLN A 142 -2.31 3.06 -15.10
CA GLN A 142 -1.36 4.17 -14.97
C GLN A 142 -1.79 5.36 -15.83
N PHE A 143 -2.21 5.11 -17.08
CA PHE A 143 -2.76 6.15 -17.94
C PHE A 143 -4.05 6.76 -17.38
N GLU A 144 -4.95 5.94 -16.84
CA GLU A 144 -6.15 6.43 -16.16
C GLU A 144 -5.78 7.36 -15.00
N LEU A 145 -4.82 6.96 -14.16
CA LEU A 145 -4.34 7.75 -13.03
C LEU A 145 -3.74 9.10 -13.44
N GLU A 146 -3.01 9.15 -14.55
CA GLU A 146 -2.41 10.38 -15.09
C GLU A 146 -3.44 11.31 -15.74
N SER A 147 -4.61 10.77 -16.11
CA SER A 147 -5.69 11.53 -16.76
C SER A 147 -6.72 12.14 -15.81
N LEU A 148 -6.68 11.77 -14.52
CA LEU A 148 -7.54 12.25 -13.44
C LEU A 148 -6.98 13.52 -12.79
#